data_AF-A0A512NQS8-F1
#
_entry.id   AF-A0A512NQS8-F1
#
_cell.length_a   1.000
_cell.length_b   1.000
_cell.length_c   1.000
_cell.angle_alpha   90.00
_cell.angle_beta   90.00
_cell.angle_gamma   90.00
#
_symmetry.space_group_name_H-M   'P 1'
#
loop_
_entity.id
_entity.type
_entity.pdbx_description
1 polymer ?
#
loop_
_entity_poly.entity_id
_entity_poly.type
_entity_poly.pdbx_seq_one_letter_code
_entity_poly.pdbx_strand_id
1 'polypeptide(L)'
;MSTDFAAMHGLYLEDLTVGMSAMFGKTVTEADIAAFAGVSGDTNPIHLHGGFAQTTRFGQRIAHGMLSSSFISAVIGTKLPGPGSIYVSQTLNFTAPVSIGDTVTAVCTITDINQERRRVTLKTRCLASDKIVIDGEAVVLVPRRTPKK
;
A
#
# COMPACT_ATOMS: atom_id res chain seq x y z
N MET A 1 -17.02 12.45 28.53
CA MET A 1 -16.02 11.50 27.97
C MET A 1 -14.94 12.34 27.32
N SER A 2 -13.68 12.16 27.73
CA SER A 2 -12.54 12.87 27.14
C SER A 2 -12.40 12.43 25.67
N THR A 3 -12.60 13.33 24.73
CA THR A 3 -12.43 13.12 23.28
C THR A 3 -11.00 13.44 22.85
N ASP A 4 -10.00 13.10 23.66
CA ASP A 4 -8.62 13.31 23.28
C ASP A 4 -8.15 12.17 22.37
N PHE A 5 -8.45 12.33 21.08
CA PHE A 5 -7.99 11.44 20.02
C PHE A 5 -6.61 11.81 19.48
N ALA A 6 -5.89 12.76 20.11
CA ALA A 6 -4.57 13.18 19.65
C ALA A 6 -3.55 12.03 19.64
N ALA A 7 -3.70 11.05 20.54
CA ALA A 7 -2.84 9.86 20.57
C ALA A 7 -3.07 8.88 19.39
N MET A 8 -4.12 9.06 18.59
CA MET A 8 -4.41 8.23 17.41
C MET A 8 -3.90 8.82 16.10
N HIS A 9 -3.20 9.96 16.15
CA HIS A 9 -2.62 10.61 14.97
C HIS A 9 -1.22 10.02 14.63
N GLY A 10 -0.86 10.02 13.35
CA GLY A 10 0.46 9.61 12.85
C GLY A 10 1.56 10.66 13.04
N LEU A 11 2.36 10.90 12.01
CA LEU A 11 3.37 11.97 11.96
C LEU A 11 2.78 13.23 11.31
N TYR A 12 3.14 14.40 11.84
CA TYR A 12 2.79 15.67 11.22
C TYR A 12 3.81 16.02 10.14
N LEU A 13 3.46 16.96 9.26
CA LEU A 13 4.34 17.44 8.20
C LEU A 13 5.72 17.89 8.73
N GLU A 14 5.76 18.49 9.93
CA GLU A 14 6.97 18.97 10.58
C GLU A 14 7.88 17.84 11.09
N ASP A 15 7.36 16.61 11.22
CA ASP A 15 8.11 15.43 11.67
C ASP A 15 8.76 14.67 10.51
N LEU A 16 8.44 15.03 9.27
CA LEU A 16 8.83 14.29 8.08
C LEU A 16 10.11 14.83 7.46
N THR A 17 10.97 13.92 7.01
CA THR A 17 12.19 14.24 6.25
C THR A 17 12.31 13.31 5.04
N VAL A 18 12.89 13.83 3.96
CA VAL A 18 13.21 13.03 2.76
C VAL A 18 14.15 11.89 3.15
N GLY A 19 13.88 10.69 2.63
CA GLY A 19 14.60 9.46 2.96
C GLY A 19 13.95 8.60 4.03
N MET A 20 13.04 9.15 4.85
CA MET A 20 12.25 8.33 5.80
C MET A 20 11.51 7.23 5.06
N SER A 21 11.51 6.05 5.66
CA SER A 21 10.92 4.86 5.05
C SER A 21 10.19 4.00 6.07
N ALA A 22 9.11 3.37 5.64
CA ALA A 22 8.41 2.34 6.41
C ALA A 22 8.00 1.20 5.50
N MET A 23 7.71 0.05 6.10
CA MET A 23 7.29 -1.14 5.36
C MET A 23 6.19 -1.93 6.06
N PHE A 24 5.46 -2.71 5.27
CA PHE A 24 4.48 -3.69 5.73
C PHE A 24 4.63 -4.95 4.88
N GLY A 25 4.70 -6.12 5.53
CA GLY A 25 4.85 -7.40 4.88
C GLY A 25 3.74 -8.36 5.27
N LYS A 26 3.19 -9.08 4.30
CA LYS A 26 2.18 -10.12 4.54
C LYS A 26 2.26 -11.22 3.49
N THR A 27 2.13 -12.48 3.93
CA THR A 27 1.93 -13.63 3.05
C THR A 27 0.54 -13.61 2.45
N VAL A 28 0.45 -13.66 1.12
CA VAL A 28 -0.82 -13.68 0.40
C VAL A 28 -1.39 -15.09 0.41
N THR A 29 -2.58 -15.24 0.99
CA THR A 29 -3.27 -16.53 1.09
C THR A 29 -4.47 -16.61 0.14
N GLU A 30 -5.01 -17.82 -0.05
CA GLU A 30 -6.28 -17.99 -0.77
C GLU A 30 -7.43 -17.22 -0.12
N ALA A 31 -7.45 -17.16 1.21
CA ALA A 31 -8.45 -16.41 1.97
C ALA A 31 -8.37 -14.91 1.67
N ASP A 32 -7.15 -14.36 1.52
CA ASP A 32 -6.97 -12.95 1.15
C ASP A 32 -7.49 -12.67 -0.27
N ILE A 33 -7.21 -13.55 -1.22
CA ILE A 33 -7.71 -13.42 -2.60
C ILE A 33 -9.24 -13.48 -2.63
N ALA A 34 -9.84 -14.45 -1.93
CA ALA A 34 -11.29 -14.58 -1.84
C ALA A 34 -11.94 -13.36 -1.16
N ALA A 35 -11.37 -12.90 -0.04
CA ALA A 35 -11.86 -11.72 0.67
C ALA A 35 -11.73 -10.46 -0.19
N PHE A 36 -10.62 -10.29 -0.89
CA PHE A 36 -10.42 -9.15 -1.77
C PHE A 36 -11.38 -9.17 -2.96
N ALA A 37 -11.64 -10.33 -3.56
CA ALA A 37 -12.65 -10.47 -4.60
C ALA A 37 -14.05 -10.09 -4.07
N GLY A 38 -14.39 -10.49 -2.84
CA GLY A 38 -15.65 -10.13 -2.19
C GLY A 38 -15.81 -8.62 -1.94
N VAL A 39 -14.75 -7.93 -1.52
CA VAL A 39 -14.80 -6.49 -1.23
C VAL A 39 -14.70 -5.64 -2.52
N SER A 40 -13.86 -6.05 -3.47
CA SER A 40 -13.61 -5.27 -4.70
C SER A 40 -14.61 -5.55 -5.82
N GLY A 41 -15.29 -6.71 -5.79
CA GLY A 41 -16.10 -7.22 -6.89
C GLY A 41 -15.29 -7.80 -8.05
N ASP A 42 -13.94 -7.74 -8.00
CA ASP A 42 -13.08 -8.34 -9.02
C ASP A 42 -13.03 -9.86 -8.86
N THR A 43 -13.93 -10.51 -9.59
CA THR A 43 -14.12 -11.96 -9.61
C THR A 43 -13.50 -12.61 -10.85
N ASN A 44 -12.50 -11.97 -11.47
CA ASN A 44 -11.81 -12.53 -12.63
C ASN A 44 -11.34 -13.97 -12.33
N PRO A 45 -11.69 -14.96 -13.17
CA PRO A 45 -11.39 -16.37 -12.92
C PRO A 45 -9.89 -16.67 -12.81
N ILE A 46 -9.02 -15.78 -13.30
CA ILE A 46 -7.57 -15.91 -13.11
C ILE A 46 -7.14 -15.93 -11.64
N HIS A 47 -7.92 -15.31 -10.76
CA HIS A 47 -7.65 -15.24 -9.32
C HIS A 47 -8.34 -16.38 -8.56
N LEU A 48 -9.47 -16.87 -9.05
CA LEU A 48 -10.38 -17.72 -8.26
C LEU A 48 -10.48 -19.16 -8.77
N HIS A 49 -10.26 -19.42 -10.06
CA HIS A 49 -10.54 -20.72 -10.67
C HIS A 49 -9.26 -21.39 -11.21
N GLY A 50 -8.79 -22.44 -10.51
CA GLY A 50 -7.56 -23.15 -10.84
C GLY A 50 -7.52 -23.71 -12.27
N GLY A 51 -8.60 -24.36 -12.71
CA GLY A 51 -8.67 -24.91 -14.06
C GLY A 51 -8.65 -23.86 -15.17
N PHE A 52 -9.13 -22.63 -14.90
CA PHE A 52 -9.02 -21.52 -15.86
C PHE A 52 -7.60 -20.97 -15.84
N ALA A 53 -7.04 -20.75 -14.66
CA ALA A 53 -5.70 -20.19 -14.52
C ALA A 53 -4.61 -21.08 -15.18
N GLN A 54 -4.79 -22.42 -15.18
CA GLN A 54 -3.94 -23.37 -15.90
C GLN A 54 -3.91 -23.16 -17.42
N THR A 55 -4.96 -22.60 -18.03
CA THR A 55 -4.98 -22.32 -19.48
C THR A 55 -4.27 -21.01 -19.83
N THR A 56 -3.92 -20.21 -18.83
CA THR A 56 -3.22 -18.93 -19.02
C THR A 56 -1.70 -19.12 -19.00
N ARG A 57 -0.95 -18.11 -19.45
CA ARG A 57 0.52 -18.10 -19.38
C ARG A 57 1.10 -18.26 -17.96
N PHE A 58 0.29 -18.07 -16.92
CA PHE A 58 0.73 -18.19 -15.53
C PHE A 58 0.67 -19.64 -15.02
N GLY A 59 -0.13 -20.52 -15.65
CA GLY A 59 -0.26 -21.93 -15.27
C GLY A 59 -0.94 -22.20 -13.92
N GLN A 60 -1.23 -21.16 -13.14
CA GLN A 60 -1.83 -21.24 -11.80
C GLN A 60 -2.52 -19.92 -11.43
N ARG A 61 -3.33 -19.95 -10.38
CA ARG A 61 -3.97 -18.73 -9.84
C ARG A 61 -2.90 -17.76 -9.36
N ILE A 62 -3.10 -16.48 -9.64
CA ILE A 62 -2.26 -15.38 -9.15
C ILE A 62 -3.11 -14.43 -8.31
N ALA A 63 -2.50 -13.73 -7.36
CA ALA A 63 -3.19 -12.71 -6.59
C ALA A 63 -3.57 -11.50 -7.46
N HIS A 64 -4.61 -10.77 -7.05
CA HIS A 64 -4.90 -9.46 -7.64
C HIS A 64 -3.72 -8.52 -7.43
N GLY A 65 -3.29 -7.82 -8.49
CA GLY A 65 -2.28 -6.76 -8.35
C GLY A 65 -2.72 -5.70 -7.34
N MET A 66 -4.02 -5.36 -7.35
CA MET A 66 -4.62 -4.39 -6.43
C MET A 66 -4.66 -4.85 -4.97
N LEU A 67 -4.74 -6.17 -4.72
CA LEU A 67 -4.58 -6.70 -3.36
C LEU A 67 -3.18 -6.40 -2.84
N SER A 68 -2.15 -6.66 -3.66
CA SER A 68 -0.77 -6.38 -3.29
C SER A 68 -0.48 -4.88 -3.17
N SER A 69 -1.10 -4.03 -4.00
CA SER A 69 -0.96 -2.58 -3.89
C SER A 69 -1.64 -2.02 -2.65
N SER A 70 -2.69 -2.67 -2.13
CA SER A 70 -3.34 -2.25 -0.89
C SER A 70 -2.40 -2.23 0.33
N PHE A 71 -1.30 -2.99 0.27
CA PHE A 71 -0.28 -2.99 1.33
C PHE A 71 0.50 -1.68 1.38
N ILE A 72 0.59 -0.94 0.27
CA ILE A 72 1.11 0.44 0.24
C ILE A 72 0.20 1.33 1.09
N SER A 73 -1.12 1.19 0.94
CA SER A 73 -2.11 1.92 1.75
C SER A 73 -1.98 1.58 3.24
N ALA A 74 -1.71 0.32 3.57
CA ALA A 74 -1.43 -0.06 4.96
C ALA A 74 -0.19 0.66 5.51
N VAL A 75 0.90 0.78 4.74
CA VAL A 75 2.09 1.56 5.18
C VAL A 75 1.72 3.02 5.38
N ILE A 76 1.08 3.65 4.39
CA ILE A 76 0.81 5.08 4.41
C ILE A 76 -0.21 5.47 5.48
N GLY A 77 -1.30 4.72 5.58
CA GLY A 77 -2.39 5.00 6.51
C GLY A 77 -2.09 4.66 7.96
N THR A 78 -1.10 3.79 8.24
CA THR A 78 -0.86 3.30 9.62
C THR A 78 0.56 3.52 10.13
N LYS A 79 1.56 3.76 9.27
CA LYS A 79 2.97 3.86 9.67
C LYS A 79 3.65 5.17 9.25
N LEU A 80 3.69 5.48 7.95
CA LEU A 80 4.42 6.63 7.41
C LEU A 80 3.69 7.24 6.21
N PRO A 81 3.13 8.46 6.34
CA PRO A 81 3.11 9.29 7.56
C PRO A 81 2.21 8.75 8.68
N GLY A 82 1.29 7.84 8.37
CA GLY A 82 0.38 7.23 9.34
C GLY A 82 -0.98 7.92 9.43
N PRO A 83 -1.74 7.66 10.50
CA PRO A 83 -3.11 8.14 10.64
C PRO A 83 -3.26 9.66 10.45
N GLY A 84 -4.28 10.07 9.69
CA GLY A 84 -4.50 11.46 9.30
C GLY A 84 -3.97 11.81 7.91
N SER A 85 -3.16 10.93 7.31
CA SER A 85 -2.75 11.05 5.90
C SER A 85 -3.93 10.82 4.96
N ILE A 86 -4.04 11.64 3.91
CA ILE A 86 -5.08 11.49 2.87
C ILE A 86 -4.40 11.27 1.52
N TYR A 87 -4.77 10.19 0.83
CA TYR A 87 -4.28 9.92 -0.52
C TYR A 87 -4.74 11.01 -1.50
N VAL A 88 -3.79 11.54 -2.27
CA VAL A 88 -4.07 12.47 -3.38
C VAL A 88 -3.95 11.74 -4.71
N SER A 89 -2.90 10.96 -4.90
CA SER A 89 -2.69 10.15 -6.11
C SER A 89 -1.78 8.96 -5.83
N GLN A 90 -1.89 7.94 -6.69
CA GLN A 90 -1.04 6.75 -6.69
C GLN A 90 -0.83 6.31 -8.14
N THR A 91 0.43 6.09 -8.53
CA THR A 91 0.78 5.37 -9.77
C THR A 91 1.18 3.94 -9.43
N LEU A 92 0.88 2.99 -10.31
CA LEU A 92 1.18 1.56 -10.12
C LEU A 92 1.61 0.95 -11.45
N ASN A 93 2.83 0.41 -11.49
CA ASN A 93 3.31 -0.45 -12.57
C ASN A 93 3.39 -1.88 -12.05
N PHE A 94 2.59 -2.79 -12.60
CA PHE A 94 2.59 -4.21 -12.24
C PHE A 94 3.62 -4.96 -13.07
N THR A 95 4.77 -5.25 -12.48
CA THR A 95 5.96 -5.75 -13.21
C THR A 95 6.09 -7.28 -13.18
N ALA A 96 5.47 -7.95 -12.19
CA ALA A 96 5.48 -9.40 -12.07
C ALA A 96 4.24 -9.91 -11.29
N PRO A 97 3.78 -11.15 -11.55
CA PRO A 97 2.67 -11.74 -10.80
C PRO A 97 3.10 -12.10 -9.37
N VAL A 98 2.13 -12.15 -8.46
CA VAL A 98 2.28 -12.67 -7.10
C VAL A 98 1.52 -13.99 -6.99
N SER A 99 2.20 -15.03 -6.51
CA SER A 99 1.60 -16.35 -6.31
C SER A 99 0.97 -16.46 -4.93
N ILE A 100 0.02 -17.39 -4.79
CA ILE A 100 -0.47 -17.77 -3.46
C ILE A 100 0.70 -18.35 -2.65
N GLY A 101 0.84 -17.92 -1.41
CA GLY A 101 1.95 -18.29 -0.52
C GLY A 101 3.15 -17.34 -0.59
N ASP A 102 3.21 -16.42 -1.57
CA ASP A 102 4.26 -15.41 -1.60
C ASP A 102 4.07 -14.39 -0.47
N THR A 103 5.17 -13.99 0.16
CA THR A 103 5.18 -12.85 1.08
C THR A 103 5.49 -11.58 0.29
N VAL A 104 4.53 -10.65 0.30
CA VAL A 104 4.67 -9.35 -0.34
C VAL A 104 5.03 -8.30 0.72
N THR A 105 6.12 -7.58 0.50
CA THR A 105 6.56 -6.46 1.33
C THR A 105 6.40 -5.14 0.57
N ALA A 106 5.48 -4.30 1.03
CA ALA A 106 5.35 -2.93 0.57
C ALA A 106 6.35 -2.04 1.33
N VAL A 107 7.10 -1.22 0.60
CA VAL A 107 8.07 -0.25 1.12
C VAL A 107 7.71 1.12 0.55
N CYS A 108 7.55 2.10 1.43
CA CYS A 108 7.30 3.49 1.05
C CYS A 108 8.42 4.37 1.58
N THR A 109 9.03 5.18 0.71
CA THR A 109 10.14 6.08 1.03
C THR A 109 9.80 7.50 0.61
N ILE A 110 9.89 8.47 1.52
CA ILE A 110 9.66 9.87 1.19
C ILE A 110 10.74 10.37 0.25
N THR A 111 10.34 10.92 -0.89
CA THR A 111 11.23 11.47 -1.93
C THR A 111 11.13 12.99 -2.06
N ASP A 112 9.98 13.58 -1.71
CA ASP A 112 9.77 15.03 -1.74
C ASP A 112 8.75 15.48 -0.69
N ILE A 113 8.91 16.71 -0.19
CA ILE A 113 7.99 17.34 0.76
C ILE A 113 7.68 18.76 0.29
N ASN A 114 6.47 18.97 -0.19
CA ASN A 114 5.94 20.28 -0.48
C ASN A 114 5.27 20.88 0.77
N GLN A 115 6.01 21.72 1.47
CA GLN A 115 5.57 22.34 2.72
C GLN A 115 4.32 23.21 2.57
N GLU A 116 4.23 23.99 1.50
CA GLU A 116 3.13 24.93 1.26
C GLU A 116 1.80 24.21 1.03
N ARG A 117 1.82 23.18 0.17
CA ARG A 117 0.64 22.39 -0.17
C ARG A 117 0.38 21.25 0.80
N ARG A 118 1.28 21.03 1.76
CA ARG A 118 1.27 19.93 2.73
C ARG A 118 1.24 18.57 2.04
N ARG A 119 1.95 18.45 0.93
CA ARG A 119 2.00 17.22 0.12
C ARG A 119 3.33 16.52 0.34
N VAL A 120 3.28 15.22 0.51
CA VAL A 120 4.44 14.36 0.64
C VAL A 120 4.39 13.35 -0.49
N THR A 121 5.47 13.27 -1.25
CA THR A 121 5.63 12.30 -2.32
C THR A 121 6.46 11.14 -1.80
N LEU A 122 5.98 9.91 -2.04
CA LEU A 122 6.63 8.69 -1.62
C LEU A 122 6.87 7.78 -2.82
N LYS A 123 8.10 7.30 -2.99
CA LYS A 123 8.37 6.14 -3.84
C LYS A 123 7.76 4.91 -3.18
N THR A 124 6.96 4.16 -3.91
CA THR A 124 6.25 2.98 -3.40
C THR A 124 6.66 1.74 -4.19
N ARG A 125 7.08 0.70 -3.50
CA ARG A 125 7.43 -0.59 -4.11
C ARG A 125 6.80 -1.73 -3.34
N CYS A 126 6.28 -2.73 -4.05
CA CYS A 126 5.98 -4.03 -3.46
C CYS A 126 6.98 -5.06 -3.98
N LEU A 127 7.56 -5.84 -3.08
CA LEU A 127 8.50 -6.91 -3.40
C LEU A 127 7.89 -8.25 -2.99
N ALA A 128 8.05 -9.27 -3.83
CA ALA A 128 7.80 -10.67 -3.47
C ALA A 128 9.15 -11.40 -3.54
N SER A 129 9.65 -11.84 -2.38
CA SER A 129 11.08 -12.18 -2.23
C SER A 129 11.94 -10.97 -2.67
N ASP A 130 12.92 -11.17 -3.57
CA ASP A 130 13.78 -10.10 -4.08
C ASP A 130 13.28 -9.43 -5.37
N LYS A 131 12.09 -9.82 -5.86
CA LYS A 131 11.53 -9.30 -7.11
C LYS A 131 10.57 -8.16 -6.84
N ILE A 132 10.78 -7.03 -7.52
CA ILE A 132 9.79 -5.94 -7.55
C ILE A 132 8.59 -6.43 -8.38
N VAL A 133 7.43 -6.52 -7.73
CA VAL A 133 6.15 -6.89 -8.35
C VAL A 133 5.29 -5.67 -8.66
N ILE A 134 5.49 -4.58 -7.91
CA ILE A 134 4.85 -3.28 -8.13
C ILE A 134 5.89 -2.17 -7.89
N ASP A 135 5.96 -1.22 -8.81
CA ASP A 135 6.73 0.03 -8.66
C ASP A 135 5.84 1.24 -8.98
N GLY A 136 5.98 2.31 -8.22
CA GLY A 136 5.19 3.52 -8.44
C GLY A 136 5.48 4.60 -7.42
N GLU A 137 4.57 5.57 -7.35
CA GLU A 137 4.67 6.74 -6.49
C GLU A 137 3.30 7.10 -5.90
N ALA A 138 3.29 7.47 -4.62
CA ALA A 138 2.14 8.03 -3.93
C ALA A 138 2.36 9.52 -3.65
N VAL A 139 1.30 10.31 -3.75
CA VAL A 139 1.25 11.66 -3.17
C VAL A 139 0.16 11.67 -2.12
N VAL A 140 0.49 12.11 -0.92
CA VAL A 140 -0.44 12.21 0.21
C VAL A 140 -0.46 13.61 0.79
N LEU A 141 -1.61 14.04 1.28
CA LEU A 141 -1.77 15.23 2.10
C LEU A 141 -1.54 14.84 3.56
N VAL A 142 -0.72 15.61 4.27
CA VAL A 142 -0.36 15.35 5.68
C VAL A 142 -0.83 16.52 6.55
N PRO A 143 -1.39 16.26 7.75
CA PRO A 143 -1.74 17.32 8.69
C PRO A 143 -0.52 18.11 9.15
N ARG A 144 -0.75 19.37 9.54
CA ARG A 144 0.24 20.17 10.28
C ARG A 144 -0.05 20.09 11.76
N ARG A 145 0.99 20.19 12.57
CA ARG A 145 0.83 20.29 14.01
C ARG A 145 0.11 21.60 14.35
N THR A 146 -1.08 21.51 14.95
CA THR A 146 -1.73 22.70 15.51
C THR A 146 -0.89 23.20 16.68
N PRO A 147 -0.59 24.52 16.79
CA PRO A 147 0.07 25.06 17.97
C PRO A 147 -0.75 24.72 19.21
N LYS A 148 -0.11 24.21 20.28
CA LYS A 148 -0.77 24.12 21.58
C LYS A 148 -1.10 25.56 22.03
N LYS A 149 -2.38 25.82 22.29
CA LYS A 149 -2.82 27.08 22.93
C LYS A 149 -2.24 27.19 24.33
#